data_AF-M2PPY1-F1
#
_entry.id   AF-M2PPY1-F1
#
_cell.length_a   1.000
_cell.length_b   1.000
_cell.length_c   1.000
_cell.angle_alpha   90.00
_cell.angle_beta   90.00
_cell.angle_gamma   90.00
#
_symmetry.space_group_name_H-M   'P 1'
#
loop_
_entity.id
_entity.type
_entity.pdbx_description
1 polymer ?
#
loop_
_entity_poly.entity_id
_entity_poly.type
_entity_poly.pdbx_seq_one_letter_code
_entity_poly.pdbx_strand_id
1 'polypeptide(L)'
;MKRFKPALKIKIIICFILTGLIFMSSLYIIPLTDRNTLVNIDDLLKEKENTIDVLSIGNRKLSYGINPMDMYHKFGIRSYNAISGSSYRTQYYDLLAYSLKKQKPKAVIVETSALFDYDNSFPTRFSNLQRVISNQFSKPKYDSLDNTKGYQITLNNSSMTQTDYMTSNQLSYQINKENLSDLDKMISYANKNNIKVLFVSLPNIIGWNNNRYKAVKSLADQYKVSYLDFNQNEYRTQIKMNYQYDFYSKNLLNILGSYKVSSYLAYYLSKTYKLDNYKNKSEAWKKYYQNYLKILARMTKEEITEVYEKYRALLIPSSKNTSSSNKINRASAPTSYYHEISKSIDVFHIGNSDIYSAINPMWMYQKKGITSYVFGEALQDVSMAYGLFKEALKTQKPKVLVFDTNEIFYQIISSERAKTKSLDYTRRIPSHYNNAKGYFIRYDSSAVAHNTRSSNLKSSSVSNMAEYYLDGIMNLAAKNNIKVLFVTVPCPGDWNVKRREVVKRYAKKYNVNYIDFNEDSYIKKLAIDYSKDFVNANHLNIIGAYKITDYLSDYLANNFGLQNRKSEVFAHQWTLSMTRFQNALKSGATTSTAHLRTYNNLLKVMKNQ
;
A
#
# COMPACT_ATOMS: atom_id res chain seq x y z
N MET A 1 16.77 -57.45 -54.11
CA MET A 1 16.76 -56.89 -52.74
C MET A 1 18.05 -57.29 -52.01
N LYS A 2 19.04 -56.38 -51.87
CA LYS A 2 20.25 -56.67 -51.09
C LYS A 2 19.89 -56.76 -49.60
N ARG A 3 19.99 -57.96 -49.01
CA ARG A 3 19.79 -58.18 -47.57
C ARG A 3 20.84 -57.37 -46.81
N PHE A 4 20.40 -56.31 -46.11
CA PHE A 4 21.26 -55.56 -45.18
C PHE A 4 21.94 -56.53 -44.21
N LYS A 5 23.28 -56.45 -44.10
CA LYS A 5 24.06 -57.28 -43.16
C LYS A 5 23.45 -57.16 -41.75
N PRO A 6 23.29 -58.25 -40.99
CA PRO A 6 22.58 -58.25 -39.71
C PRO A 6 23.13 -57.20 -38.73
N ALA A 7 24.45 -56.96 -38.74
CA ALA A 7 25.10 -55.91 -37.95
C ALA A 7 24.64 -54.48 -38.29
N LEU A 8 24.29 -54.20 -39.55
CA LEU A 8 23.82 -52.88 -39.97
C LEU A 8 22.36 -52.64 -39.55
N LYS A 9 21.52 -53.69 -39.56
CA LYS A 9 20.16 -53.62 -39.00
C LYS A 9 20.16 -53.36 -37.50
N ILE A 10 21.05 -54.04 -36.77
CA ILE A 10 21.19 -53.85 -35.31
C ILE A 10 21.65 -52.41 -35.00
N LYS A 11 22.63 -51.88 -35.76
CA LYS A 11 23.07 -50.48 -35.60
C LYS A 11 21.96 -49.46 -35.88
N ILE A 12 21.14 -49.68 -36.91
CA ILE A 12 20.00 -48.81 -37.21
C ILE A 12 18.96 -48.87 -36.07
N ILE A 13 18.63 -50.05 -35.57
CA ILE A 13 17.68 -50.22 -34.46
C ILE A 13 18.20 -49.54 -33.19
N ILE A 14 19.48 -49.72 -32.84
CA ILE A 14 20.10 -49.05 -31.69
C ILE A 14 20.07 -47.53 -31.88
N CYS A 15 20.31 -47.03 -33.09
CA CYS A 15 20.24 -45.59 -33.37
C CYS A 15 18.81 -45.04 -33.23
N PHE A 16 17.79 -45.80 -33.66
CA PHE A 16 16.37 -45.46 -33.43
C PHE A 16 15.98 -45.50 -31.95
N ILE A 17 16.49 -46.45 -31.18
CA ILE A 17 16.25 -46.54 -29.74
C ILE A 17 16.95 -45.39 -29.01
N LEU A 18 18.20 -45.07 -29.35
CA LEU A 18 18.95 -43.97 -28.76
C LEU A 18 18.33 -42.62 -29.12
N THR A 19 17.94 -42.40 -30.38
CA THR A 19 17.21 -41.18 -30.77
C THR A 19 15.85 -41.09 -30.09
N GLY A 20 15.13 -42.21 -29.95
CA GLY A 20 13.90 -42.30 -29.17
C GLY A 20 14.10 -41.99 -27.68
N LEU A 21 15.19 -42.47 -27.06
CA LEU A 21 15.53 -42.19 -25.66
C LEU A 21 16.00 -40.75 -25.46
N ILE A 22 16.74 -40.17 -26.41
CA ILE A 22 17.11 -38.75 -26.41
C ILE A 22 15.85 -37.89 -26.59
N PHE A 23 14.94 -38.28 -27.48
CA PHE A 23 13.65 -37.60 -27.66
C PHE A 23 12.78 -37.70 -26.41
N MET A 24 12.66 -38.88 -25.81
CA MET A 24 11.91 -39.09 -24.57
C MET A 24 12.54 -38.36 -23.37
N SER A 25 13.85 -38.35 -23.24
CA SER A 25 14.53 -37.59 -22.17
C SER A 25 14.40 -36.07 -22.37
N SER A 26 14.36 -35.58 -23.62
CA SER A 26 14.08 -34.17 -23.92
C SER A 26 12.65 -33.74 -23.56
N LEU A 27 11.68 -34.66 -23.51
CA LEU A 27 10.32 -34.40 -23.01
C LEU A 27 10.27 -34.25 -21.48
N TYR A 28 11.20 -34.87 -20.75
CA TYR A 28 11.29 -34.79 -19.29
C TYR A 28 12.14 -33.61 -18.80
N ILE A 29 13.17 -33.20 -19.56
CA ILE A 29 14.01 -32.04 -19.28
C ILE A 29 13.32 -30.78 -19.85
N ILE A 30 12.19 -30.41 -19.27
CA ILE A 30 11.59 -29.09 -19.47
C ILE A 30 12.21 -28.17 -18.41
N PRO A 31 12.93 -27.10 -18.77
CA PRO A 31 13.33 -26.09 -17.81
C PRO A 31 12.10 -25.61 -17.04
N LEU A 32 12.16 -25.60 -15.71
CA LEU A 32 11.03 -25.20 -14.83
C LEU A 32 10.38 -23.86 -15.25
N THR A 33 11.15 -23.00 -15.91
CA THR A 33 10.74 -21.69 -16.37
C THR A 33 9.81 -21.70 -17.59
N ASP A 34 9.91 -22.65 -18.51
CA ASP A 34 9.02 -22.77 -19.67
C ASP A 34 7.66 -23.38 -19.29
N ARG A 35 7.57 -24.12 -18.17
CA ARG A 35 6.29 -24.61 -17.65
C ARG A 35 5.39 -23.47 -17.18
N ASN A 36 5.95 -22.45 -16.52
CA ASN A 36 5.18 -21.33 -15.98
C ASN A 36 4.54 -20.45 -17.08
N THR A 37 5.20 -20.33 -18.23
CA THR A 37 4.69 -19.64 -19.43
C THR A 37 3.45 -20.31 -19.97
N LEU A 38 3.50 -21.64 -20.10
CA LEU A 38 2.41 -22.44 -20.65
C LEU A 38 1.19 -22.36 -19.75
N VAL A 39 1.39 -22.42 -18.43
CA VAL A 39 0.30 -22.27 -17.44
C VAL A 39 -0.38 -20.90 -17.58
N ASN A 40 0.40 -19.80 -17.70
CA ASN A 40 -0.15 -18.46 -17.83
C ASN A 40 -0.98 -18.26 -19.12
N ILE A 41 -0.53 -18.84 -20.23
CA ILE A 41 -1.23 -18.78 -21.53
C ILE A 41 -2.47 -19.68 -21.53
N ASP A 42 -2.38 -20.88 -20.98
CA ASP A 42 -3.51 -21.81 -20.88
C ASP A 42 -4.61 -21.22 -20.00
N ASP A 43 -4.26 -20.52 -18.91
CA ASP A 43 -5.22 -19.82 -18.05
C ASP A 43 -5.90 -18.65 -18.77
N LEU A 44 -5.17 -17.91 -19.62
CA LEU A 44 -5.79 -16.87 -20.46
C LEU A 44 -6.83 -17.45 -21.41
N LEU A 45 -6.60 -18.64 -21.97
CA LEU A 45 -7.58 -19.30 -22.83
C LEU A 45 -8.79 -19.85 -22.08
N LYS A 46 -8.71 -20.03 -20.76
CA LYS A 46 -9.88 -20.39 -19.93
C LYS A 46 -10.81 -19.21 -19.71
N GLU A 47 -10.32 -17.97 -19.82
CA GLU A 47 -11.15 -16.77 -19.67
C GLU A 47 -12.34 -16.76 -20.63
N LYS A 48 -13.47 -16.20 -20.22
CA LYS A 48 -14.62 -16.03 -21.12
C LYS A 48 -14.23 -15.13 -22.31
N GLU A 49 -14.84 -15.37 -23.46
CA GLU A 49 -14.60 -14.59 -24.67
C GLU A 49 -14.79 -13.09 -24.44
N ASN A 50 -13.89 -12.29 -25.00
CA ASN A 50 -13.96 -10.83 -25.01
C ASN A 50 -14.11 -10.21 -23.61
N THR A 51 -13.46 -10.79 -22.60
CA THR A 51 -13.44 -10.28 -21.23
C THR A 51 -12.16 -9.55 -20.85
N ILE A 52 -11.17 -9.48 -21.75
CA ILE A 52 -9.92 -8.74 -21.59
C ILE A 52 -9.91 -7.55 -22.56
N ASP A 53 -9.85 -6.32 -22.01
CA ASP A 53 -9.77 -5.06 -22.77
C ASP A 53 -8.33 -4.64 -23.06
N VAL A 54 -7.39 -5.04 -22.19
CA VAL A 54 -5.97 -4.68 -22.31
C VAL A 54 -5.11 -5.91 -22.04
N LEU A 55 -4.25 -6.25 -22.98
CA LEU A 55 -3.29 -7.35 -22.83
C LEU A 55 -1.91 -6.77 -22.53
N SER A 56 -1.26 -7.19 -21.45
CA SER A 56 0.14 -6.85 -21.21
C SER A 56 1.00 -8.04 -21.61
N ILE A 57 2.04 -7.81 -22.41
CA ILE A 57 2.96 -8.83 -22.91
C ILE A 57 4.37 -8.47 -22.47
N GLY A 58 5.10 -9.44 -21.92
CA GLY A 58 6.44 -9.20 -21.39
C GLY A 58 7.09 -10.44 -20.76
N ASN A 59 8.28 -10.28 -20.20
CA ASN A 59 8.95 -11.32 -19.42
C ASN A 59 8.43 -11.37 -17.97
N ARG A 60 9.12 -12.15 -17.12
CA ARG A 60 8.79 -12.28 -15.69
C ARG A 60 8.63 -10.94 -14.94
N LYS A 61 9.30 -9.84 -15.33
CA LYS A 61 9.12 -8.56 -14.63
C LYS A 61 7.70 -8.04 -14.71
N LEU A 62 7.00 -8.34 -15.81
CA LEU A 62 5.59 -8.01 -15.98
C LEU A 62 4.72 -8.62 -14.87
N SER A 63 5.00 -9.87 -14.45
CA SER A 63 4.24 -10.56 -13.41
C SER A 63 4.32 -9.86 -12.06
N TYR A 64 5.37 -9.08 -11.81
CA TYR A 64 5.55 -8.33 -10.56
C TYR A 64 5.19 -6.85 -10.69
N GLY A 65 5.17 -6.29 -11.90
CA GLY A 65 5.09 -4.85 -12.09
C GLY A 65 3.72 -4.29 -12.46
N ILE A 66 2.86 -5.07 -13.11
CA ILE A 66 1.50 -4.66 -13.48
C ILE A 66 0.51 -5.57 -12.77
N ASN A 67 -0.41 -4.99 -12.01
CA ASN A 67 -1.45 -5.69 -11.27
C ASN A 67 -2.82 -5.40 -11.91
N PRO A 68 -3.38 -6.36 -12.68
CA PRO A 68 -4.69 -6.21 -13.30
C PRO A 68 -5.84 -5.94 -12.33
N MET A 69 -5.74 -6.44 -11.09
CA MET A 69 -6.77 -6.24 -10.08
C MET A 69 -6.84 -4.77 -9.63
N ASP A 70 -5.70 -4.08 -9.60
CA ASP A 70 -5.66 -2.65 -9.29
C ASP A 70 -6.19 -1.80 -10.45
N MET A 71 -5.87 -2.19 -11.69
CA MET A 71 -6.39 -1.53 -12.90
C MET A 71 -7.92 -1.63 -12.97
N TYR A 72 -8.47 -2.83 -12.71
CA TYR A 72 -9.90 -3.06 -12.66
C TYR A 72 -10.56 -2.30 -11.50
N HIS A 73 -10.02 -2.40 -10.29
CA HIS A 73 -10.61 -1.76 -9.11
C HIS A 73 -10.73 -0.23 -9.27
N LYS A 74 -9.72 0.41 -9.85
CA LYS A 74 -9.67 1.87 -9.98
C LYS A 74 -10.45 2.40 -11.17
N PHE A 75 -10.22 1.83 -12.35
CA PHE A 75 -10.69 2.39 -13.61
C PHE A 75 -11.62 1.45 -14.38
N GLY A 76 -11.92 0.27 -13.83
CA GLY A 76 -12.75 -0.73 -14.50
C GLY A 76 -12.08 -1.37 -15.70
N ILE A 77 -10.76 -1.24 -15.84
CA ILE A 77 -10.02 -1.81 -16.96
C ILE A 77 -9.78 -3.29 -16.70
N ARG A 78 -10.30 -4.15 -17.59
CA ARG A 78 -10.11 -5.60 -17.53
C ARG A 78 -8.81 -5.94 -18.27
N SER A 79 -7.76 -6.29 -17.54
CA SER A 79 -6.44 -6.55 -18.14
C SER A 79 -5.86 -7.93 -17.81
N TYR A 80 -4.92 -8.42 -18.61
CA TYR A 80 -4.25 -9.69 -18.33
C TYR A 80 -2.76 -9.59 -18.64
N ASN A 81 -1.92 -10.13 -17.78
CA ASN A 81 -0.48 -10.25 -18.03
C ASN A 81 -0.18 -11.60 -18.72
N ALA A 82 0.03 -11.54 -20.02
CA ALA A 82 0.54 -12.65 -20.83
C ALA A 82 2.08 -12.66 -20.78
N ILE A 83 2.62 -13.59 -20.00
CA ILE A 83 4.04 -13.63 -19.65
C ILE A 83 4.75 -14.65 -20.54
N SER A 84 5.76 -14.21 -21.29
CA SER A 84 6.71 -15.13 -21.93
C SER A 84 7.61 -15.74 -20.85
N GLY A 85 8.04 -16.99 -21.04
CA GLY A 85 8.97 -17.66 -20.12
C GLY A 85 10.29 -16.95 -20.00
N SER A 86 11.18 -17.49 -19.17
CA SER A 86 12.59 -17.09 -19.20
C SER A 86 13.30 -17.57 -20.47
N SER A 87 12.59 -17.61 -21.59
CA SER A 87 13.17 -17.88 -22.89
C SER A 87 14.02 -16.67 -23.26
N TYR A 88 15.23 -16.90 -23.77
CA TYR A 88 16.22 -15.88 -24.12
C TYR A 88 15.81 -14.99 -25.32
N ARG A 89 14.54 -15.09 -25.76
CA ARG A 89 13.94 -14.36 -26.87
C ARG A 89 12.51 -13.98 -26.51
N THR A 90 12.05 -12.83 -27.02
CA THR A 90 10.65 -12.42 -26.89
C THR A 90 9.73 -13.37 -27.67
N GLN A 91 8.51 -13.51 -27.17
CA GLN A 91 7.42 -14.28 -27.80
C GLN A 91 6.20 -13.37 -28.00
N TYR A 92 6.43 -12.10 -28.33
CA TYR A 92 5.41 -11.08 -28.38
C TYR A 92 4.35 -11.37 -29.43
N TYR A 93 4.77 -11.77 -30.63
CA TYR A 93 3.84 -12.09 -31.70
C TYR A 93 2.97 -13.29 -31.34
N ASP A 94 3.59 -14.37 -30.87
CA ASP A 94 2.88 -15.61 -30.52
C ASP A 94 1.89 -15.39 -29.38
N LEU A 95 2.30 -14.66 -28.32
CA LEU A 95 1.42 -14.32 -27.20
C LEU A 95 0.22 -13.48 -27.66
N LEU A 96 0.43 -12.49 -28.52
CA LEU A 96 -0.67 -11.70 -29.05
C LEU A 96 -1.59 -12.57 -29.93
N ALA A 97 -1.02 -13.24 -30.93
CA ALA A 97 -1.77 -14.06 -31.88
C ALA A 97 -2.60 -15.15 -31.18
N TYR A 98 -2.03 -15.77 -30.16
CA TYR A 98 -2.74 -16.78 -29.39
C TYR A 98 -3.85 -16.18 -28.52
N SER A 99 -3.61 -15.03 -27.91
CA SER A 99 -4.63 -14.30 -27.12
C SER A 99 -5.83 -13.88 -27.97
N LEU A 100 -5.60 -13.48 -29.22
CA LEU A 100 -6.66 -13.04 -30.13
C LEU A 100 -7.60 -14.17 -30.60
N LYS A 101 -7.28 -15.44 -30.33
CA LYS A 101 -8.20 -16.55 -30.59
C LYS A 101 -9.50 -16.44 -29.77
N LYS A 102 -9.45 -15.80 -28.61
CA LYS A 102 -10.59 -15.71 -27.66
C LYS A 102 -10.88 -14.30 -27.16
N GLN A 103 -9.89 -13.41 -27.21
CA GLN A 103 -9.99 -12.06 -26.69
C GLN A 103 -9.90 -11.03 -27.82
N LYS A 104 -10.56 -9.89 -27.62
CA LYS A 104 -10.49 -8.72 -28.51
C LYS A 104 -10.05 -7.49 -27.71
N PRO A 105 -8.79 -7.45 -27.22
CA PRO A 105 -8.30 -6.32 -26.46
C PRO A 105 -8.24 -5.07 -27.36
N LYS A 106 -8.53 -3.91 -26.77
CA LYS A 106 -8.42 -2.60 -27.44
C LYS A 106 -6.98 -2.08 -27.44
N ALA A 107 -6.17 -2.54 -26.50
CA ALA A 107 -4.77 -2.15 -26.36
C ALA A 107 -3.89 -3.32 -25.96
N VAL A 108 -2.62 -3.26 -26.38
CA VAL A 108 -1.55 -4.14 -25.92
C VAL A 108 -0.42 -3.31 -25.30
N ILE A 109 -0.06 -3.64 -24.06
CA ILE A 109 1.11 -3.11 -23.37
C ILE A 109 2.30 -4.05 -23.66
N VAL A 110 3.44 -3.49 -24.04
CA VAL A 110 4.69 -4.24 -24.26
C VAL A 110 5.70 -3.84 -23.19
N GLU A 111 6.04 -4.77 -22.31
CA GLU A 111 7.12 -4.58 -21.34
C GLU A 111 8.46 -4.64 -22.09
N THR A 112 9.16 -3.51 -22.22
CA THR A 112 10.26 -3.43 -23.18
C THR A 112 11.58 -3.98 -22.68
N SER A 113 11.69 -4.34 -21.40
CA SER A 113 12.97 -4.80 -20.86
C SER A 113 13.44 -6.13 -21.42
N ALA A 114 12.51 -6.97 -21.87
CA ALA A 114 12.84 -8.25 -22.51
C ALA A 114 13.49 -8.09 -23.90
N LEU A 115 13.42 -6.90 -24.52
CA LEU A 115 14.11 -6.63 -25.79
C LEU A 115 15.64 -6.76 -25.67
N PHE A 116 16.18 -6.55 -24.48
CA PHE A 116 17.63 -6.54 -24.19
C PHE A 116 18.17 -7.85 -23.62
N ASP A 117 17.36 -8.91 -23.56
CA ASP A 117 17.83 -10.22 -23.11
C ASP A 117 18.64 -10.89 -24.26
N TYR A 118 19.85 -11.39 -23.97
CA TYR A 118 20.81 -11.94 -24.96
C TYR A 118 20.67 -13.46 -25.13
N ASP A 119 20.98 -13.93 -26.35
CA ASP A 119 21.04 -15.34 -26.76
C ASP A 119 22.49 -15.74 -27.05
N ASN A 120 22.94 -16.90 -26.55
CA ASN A 120 24.21 -17.53 -26.94
C ASN A 120 24.05 -19.06 -27.21
N SER A 121 22.85 -19.58 -27.51
CA SER A 121 22.72 -21.01 -27.88
C SER A 121 21.58 -21.34 -28.87
N PHE A 122 21.98 -21.87 -30.04
CA PHE A 122 21.12 -22.66 -30.95
C PHE A 122 20.67 -23.98 -30.29
N PRO A 123 19.53 -24.62 -30.64
CA PRO A 123 18.27 -24.15 -31.22
C PRO A 123 17.02 -24.68 -30.45
N THR A 124 16.17 -23.82 -29.88
CA THR A 124 14.83 -24.20 -29.35
C THR A 124 13.68 -23.95 -30.34
N ARG A 125 13.99 -23.64 -31.61
CA ARG A 125 13.02 -23.27 -32.65
C ARG A 125 11.95 -24.33 -32.97
N PHE A 126 12.13 -25.60 -32.58
CA PHE A 126 11.20 -26.69 -32.92
C PHE A 126 10.27 -27.15 -31.79
N SER A 127 10.55 -26.87 -30.51
CA SER A 127 9.77 -27.44 -29.40
C SER A 127 8.49 -26.67 -29.05
N ASN A 128 8.39 -25.38 -29.38
CA ASN A 128 7.27 -24.53 -28.93
C ASN A 128 6.08 -24.53 -29.90
N LEU A 129 6.30 -24.54 -31.21
CA LEU A 129 5.20 -24.50 -32.19
C LEU A 129 4.48 -25.86 -32.33
N GLN A 130 5.24 -26.96 -32.27
CA GLN A 130 4.70 -28.33 -32.35
C GLN A 130 3.86 -28.68 -31.10
N ARG A 131 4.15 -28.07 -29.94
CA ARG A 131 3.47 -28.35 -28.68
C ARG A 131 2.22 -27.49 -28.42
N VAL A 132 2.16 -26.27 -28.97
CA VAL A 132 0.91 -25.48 -29.02
C VAL A 132 -0.16 -26.19 -29.87
N ILE A 133 0.25 -26.92 -30.90
CA ILE A 133 -0.63 -27.76 -31.72
C ILE A 133 -1.02 -29.05 -30.96
N SER A 134 -0.10 -29.70 -30.23
CA SER A 134 -0.43 -30.92 -29.47
C SER A 134 -1.35 -30.67 -28.27
N ASN A 135 -1.28 -29.49 -27.63
CA ASN A 135 -2.15 -29.15 -26.50
C ASN A 135 -3.61 -28.88 -26.89
N GLN A 136 -3.96 -28.80 -28.19
CA GLN A 136 -5.37 -28.85 -28.60
C GLN A 136 -6.05 -30.18 -28.26
N PHE A 137 -5.28 -31.23 -27.95
CA PHE A 137 -5.79 -32.60 -27.71
C PHE A 137 -5.74 -33.06 -26.25
N SER A 138 -5.21 -32.26 -25.33
CA SER A 138 -5.13 -32.61 -23.90
C SER A 138 -5.88 -31.61 -23.03
N LYS A 139 -6.94 -32.09 -22.37
CA LYS A 139 -7.71 -31.31 -21.39
C LYS A 139 -6.79 -30.80 -20.26
N PRO A 140 -6.78 -29.49 -19.94
CA PRO A 140 -6.00 -28.95 -18.82
C PRO A 140 -6.42 -29.58 -17.49
N LYS A 141 -5.45 -29.98 -16.66
CA LYS A 141 -5.66 -30.63 -15.34
C LYS A 141 -6.04 -29.68 -14.20
N TYR A 142 -6.25 -28.39 -14.47
CA TYR A 142 -6.54 -27.35 -13.46
C TYR A 142 -7.81 -26.57 -13.84
N ASP A 143 -8.90 -26.78 -13.09
CA ASP A 143 -10.23 -26.17 -13.32
C ASP A 143 -10.40 -24.75 -12.76
N SER A 144 -9.45 -24.23 -11.96
CA SER A 144 -9.57 -22.90 -11.34
C SER A 144 -9.00 -21.79 -12.22
N LEU A 145 -9.83 -20.78 -12.53
CA LEU A 145 -9.42 -19.54 -13.18
C LEU A 145 -8.43 -18.73 -12.33
N ASP A 146 -7.45 -18.10 -12.98
CA ASP A 146 -6.49 -17.22 -12.32
C ASP A 146 -7.18 -15.92 -11.84
N ASN A 147 -7.24 -15.73 -10.52
CA ASN A 147 -7.86 -14.56 -9.90
C ASN A 147 -6.94 -13.34 -9.88
N THR A 148 -5.65 -13.48 -10.20
CA THR A 148 -4.68 -12.36 -10.28
C THR A 148 -4.37 -11.96 -11.72
N LYS A 149 -4.80 -12.75 -12.71
CA LYS A 149 -4.69 -12.47 -14.16
C LYS A 149 -3.24 -12.30 -14.63
N GLY A 150 -2.38 -13.21 -14.19
CA GLY A 150 -0.94 -13.23 -14.47
C GLY A 150 -0.14 -12.32 -13.54
N TYR A 151 -0.73 -11.78 -12.47
CA TYR A 151 0.02 -11.02 -11.46
C TYR A 151 0.51 -11.92 -10.32
N GLN A 152 1.79 -11.82 -9.99
CA GLN A 152 2.41 -12.50 -8.88
C GLN A 152 2.47 -11.59 -7.67
N ILE A 153 1.68 -11.92 -6.64
CA ILE A 153 1.64 -11.16 -5.40
C ILE A 153 2.95 -11.40 -4.66
N THR A 154 3.61 -10.32 -4.25
CA THR A 154 4.78 -10.41 -3.38
C THR A 154 4.76 -9.29 -2.35
N LEU A 155 4.86 -9.65 -1.07
CA LEU A 155 4.76 -8.73 0.07
C LEU A 155 6.13 -8.29 0.59
N ASN A 156 7.16 -9.09 0.35
CA ASN A 156 8.52 -8.83 0.83
C ASN A 156 9.08 -7.57 0.18
N ASN A 157 9.91 -6.83 0.92
CA ASN A 157 10.68 -5.73 0.38
C ASN A 157 12.19 -5.97 0.55
N SER A 158 12.95 -5.67 -0.50
CA SER A 158 14.36 -5.39 -0.34
C SER A 158 14.47 -3.90 -0.03
N SER A 159 14.79 -3.54 1.22
CA SER A 159 15.10 -2.15 1.56
C SER A 159 16.33 -1.71 0.77
N MET A 160 16.18 -0.75 -0.13
CA MET A 160 17.27 -0.24 -0.97
C MET A 160 17.46 1.25 -0.78
N THR A 161 18.72 1.67 -0.77
CA THR A 161 19.07 3.09 -0.87
C THR A 161 18.70 3.60 -2.25
N GLN A 162 18.20 4.85 -2.29
CA GLN A 162 17.95 5.52 -3.55
C GLN A 162 19.30 5.75 -4.25
N THR A 163 19.49 5.10 -5.39
CA THR A 163 20.65 5.26 -6.25
C THR A 163 20.21 5.87 -7.58
N ASP A 164 20.97 6.82 -8.11
CA ASP A 164 20.78 7.23 -9.50
C ASP A 164 21.38 6.15 -10.41
N TYR A 165 20.52 5.32 -11.00
CA TYR A 165 20.91 4.24 -11.91
C TYR A 165 20.65 4.58 -13.38
N MET A 166 20.09 5.77 -13.65
CA MET A 166 19.87 6.26 -15.01
C MET A 166 21.10 7.00 -15.53
N THR A 167 22.30 6.55 -15.14
CA THR A 167 23.56 7.11 -15.62
C THR A 167 23.86 6.65 -17.05
N SER A 168 24.65 7.44 -17.77
CA SER A 168 25.24 7.04 -19.05
C SER A 168 26.47 6.17 -18.81
N ASN A 169 26.30 4.85 -18.72
CA ASN A 169 27.43 3.93 -18.77
C ASN A 169 27.86 3.69 -20.23
N GLN A 170 29.16 3.46 -20.49
CA GLN A 170 29.73 3.33 -21.83
C GLN A 170 29.32 2.07 -22.60
N LEU A 171 28.64 1.10 -21.97
CA LEU A 171 28.18 -0.10 -22.66
C LEU A 171 26.99 0.26 -23.56
N SER A 172 27.22 0.22 -24.88
CA SER A 172 26.14 0.29 -25.87
C SER A 172 25.26 -0.96 -25.73
N TYR A 173 23.95 -0.77 -25.55
CA TYR A 173 22.98 -1.87 -25.49
C TYR A 173 22.31 -2.01 -26.85
N GLN A 174 22.77 -2.99 -27.63
CA GLN A 174 22.10 -3.35 -28.87
C GLN A 174 20.91 -4.24 -28.57
N ILE A 175 19.75 -3.91 -29.15
CA ILE A 175 18.57 -4.77 -29.10
C ILE A 175 18.81 -5.95 -30.04
N ASN A 176 18.50 -7.17 -29.57
CA ASN A 176 18.66 -8.38 -30.35
C ASN A 176 17.79 -8.30 -31.64
N LYS A 177 18.39 -8.55 -32.81
CA LYS A 177 17.71 -8.53 -34.11
C LYS A 177 16.49 -9.45 -34.17
N GLU A 178 16.53 -10.58 -33.48
CA GLU A 178 15.41 -11.52 -33.44
C GLU A 178 14.27 -11.01 -32.57
N ASN A 179 14.57 -10.36 -31.44
CA ASN A 179 13.56 -9.69 -30.61
C ASN A 179 12.92 -8.51 -31.37
N LEU A 180 13.70 -7.78 -32.18
CA LEU A 180 13.17 -6.76 -33.09
C LEU A 180 12.24 -7.38 -34.15
N SER A 181 12.64 -8.49 -34.78
CA SER A 181 11.81 -9.16 -35.78
C SER A 181 10.49 -9.70 -35.21
N ASP A 182 10.50 -10.21 -33.98
CA ASP A 182 9.29 -10.64 -33.28
C ASP A 182 8.39 -9.45 -32.90
N LEU A 183 8.99 -8.35 -32.41
CA LEU A 183 8.29 -7.09 -32.14
C LEU A 183 7.64 -6.51 -33.42
N ASP A 184 8.35 -6.50 -34.55
CA ASP A 184 7.85 -6.07 -35.86
C ASP A 184 6.58 -6.84 -36.26
N LYS A 185 6.65 -8.17 -36.15
CA LYS A 185 5.53 -9.07 -36.46
C LYS A 185 4.35 -8.79 -35.53
N MET A 186 4.61 -8.64 -34.23
CA MET A 186 3.57 -8.35 -33.24
C MET A 186 2.88 -7.03 -33.52
N ILE A 187 3.62 -5.94 -33.75
CA ILE A 187 3.05 -4.61 -34.03
C ILE A 187 2.24 -4.63 -35.33
N SER A 188 2.76 -5.26 -36.38
CA SER A 188 2.03 -5.42 -37.64
C SER A 188 0.72 -6.17 -37.44
N TYR A 189 0.73 -7.22 -36.62
CA TYR A 189 -0.45 -8.00 -36.29
C TYR A 189 -1.44 -7.25 -35.40
N ALA A 190 -0.96 -6.49 -34.42
CA ALA A 190 -1.78 -5.60 -33.59
C ALA A 190 -2.50 -4.55 -34.45
N ASN A 191 -1.77 -3.88 -35.35
CA ASN A 191 -2.31 -2.88 -36.26
C ASN A 191 -3.38 -3.48 -37.19
N LYS A 192 -3.13 -4.66 -37.76
CA LYS A 192 -4.11 -5.38 -38.60
C LYS A 192 -5.41 -5.67 -37.86
N ASN A 193 -5.34 -5.88 -36.54
CA ASN A 193 -6.50 -6.17 -35.69
C ASN A 193 -7.05 -4.92 -34.97
N ASN A 194 -6.63 -3.71 -35.36
CA ASN A 194 -7.02 -2.43 -34.74
C ASN A 194 -6.72 -2.33 -33.24
N ILE A 195 -5.63 -2.97 -32.79
CA ILE A 195 -5.17 -2.96 -31.40
C ILE A 195 -4.09 -1.91 -31.25
N LYS A 196 -4.27 -0.98 -30.30
CA LYS A 196 -3.29 0.07 -30.05
C LYS A 196 -2.12 -0.46 -29.21
N VAL A 197 -0.89 -0.17 -29.62
CA VAL A 197 0.32 -0.61 -28.93
C VAL A 197 0.86 0.49 -28.01
N LEU A 198 1.20 0.11 -26.77
CA LEU A 198 1.84 0.96 -25.77
C LEU A 198 3.11 0.30 -25.26
N PHE A 199 4.26 0.96 -25.40
CA PHE A 199 5.50 0.52 -24.78
C PHE A 199 5.55 0.97 -23.32
N VAL A 200 5.97 0.06 -22.44
CA VAL A 200 6.17 0.33 -21.02
C VAL A 200 7.50 -0.26 -20.56
N SER A 201 8.30 0.53 -19.86
CA SER A 201 9.48 0.02 -19.14
C SER A 201 9.21 0.06 -17.66
N LEU A 202 9.22 -1.10 -17.01
CA LEU A 202 9.01 -1.20 -15.56
C LEU A 202 10.27 -0.77 -14.80
N PRO A 203 10.13 -0.26 -13.56
CA PRO A 203 11.27 0.11 -12.72
C PRO A 203 12.25 -1.06 -12.53
N ASN A 204 13.52 -0.83 -12.88
CA ASN A 204 14.57 -1.84 -12.85
C ASN A 204 15.93 -1.19 -12.54
N ILE A 205 16.30 -1.20 -11.25
CA ILE A 205 17.42 -0.43 -10.71
C ILE A 205 18.77 -0.92 -11.22
N ILE A 206 18.92 -2.23 -11.44
CA ILE A 206 20.20 -2.82 -11.85
C ILE A 206 20.34 -3.03 -13.36
N GLY A 207 19.23 -3.07 -14.08
CA GLY A 207 19.22 -3.44 -15.49
C GLY A 207 18.59 -2.40 -16.40
N TRP A 208 18.39 -1.16 -15.94
CA TRP A 208 17.93 -0.06 -16.77
C TRP A 208 18.89 1.12 -16.69
N ASN A 209 18.99 1.89 -17.76
CA ASN A 209 19.86 3.06 -17.86
C ASN A 209 19.43 3.94 -19.05
N ASN A 210 20.10 5.08 -19.22
CA ASN A 210 19.78 6.04 -20.29
C ASN A 210 19.99 5.50 -21.71
N ASN A 211 20.90 4.54 -21.93
CA ASN A 211 21.10 3.95 -23.26
C ASN A 211 19.92 3.05 -23.64
N ARG A 212 19.42 2.23 -22.70
CA ARG A 212 18.22 1.41 -22.91
C ARG A 212 16.98 2.28 -23.12
N TYR A 213 16.82 3.34 -22.35
CA TYR A 213 15.76 4.33 -22.57
C TYR A 213 15.80 4.91 -23.98
N LYS A 214 16.96 5.42 -24.43
CA LYS A 214 17.13 5.99 -25.76
C LYS A 214 16.82 4.98 -26.86
N ALA A 215 17.30 3.74 -26.74
CA ALA A 215 17.04 2.70 -27.73
C ALA A 215 15.54 2.38 -27.85
N VAL A 216 14.83 2.22 -26.73
CA VAL A 216 13.38 1.99 -26.75
C VAL A 216 12.61 3.21 -27.22
N LYS A 217 13.05 4.42 -26.85
CA LYS A 217 12.43 5.67 -27.31
C LYS A 217 12.53 5.81 -28.84
N SER A 218 13.70 5.53 -29.42
CA SER A 218 13.88 5.54 -30.88
C SER A 218 12.99 4.51 -31.58
N LEU A 219 12.84 3.30 -31.02
CA LEU A 219 11.89 2.32 -31.55
C LEU A 219 10.45 2.81 -31.45
N ALA A 220 10.06 3.37 -30.30
CA ALA A 220 8.72 3.90 -30.11
C ALA A 220 8.38 4.96 -31.16
N ASP A 221 9.34 5.85 -31.46
CA ASP A 221 9.21 6.87 -32.51
C ASP A 221 9.13 6.25 -33.91
N GLN A 222 9.97 5.26 -34.20
CA GLN A 222 9.95 4.52 -35.48
C GLN A 222 8.59 3.86 -35.73
N TYR A 223 8.02 3.17 -34.74
CA TYR A 223 6.71 2.52 -34.86
C TYR A 223 5.53 3.48 -34.63
N LYS A 224 5.78 4.73 -34.26
CA LYS A 224 4.76 5.73 -33.88
C LYS A 224 3.84 5.22 -32.76
N VAL A 225 4.42 4.55 -31.77
CA VAL A 225 3.73 4.03 -30.59
C VAL A 225 4.05 4.89 -29.36
N SER A 226 3.10 4.96 -28.42
CA SER A 226 3.35 5.66 -27.16
C SER A 226 4.35 4.88 -26.28
N TYR A 227 5.15 5.59 -25.50
CA TYR A 227 6.14 4.99 -24.60
C TYR A 227 6.12 5.63 -23.21
N LEU A 228 5.97 4.81 -22.17
CA LEU A 228 6.07 5.19 -20.77
C LEU A 228 7.25 4.48 -20.12
N ASP A 229 8.27 5.24 -19.71
CA ASP A 229 9.42 4.68 -19.00
C ASP A 229 9.38 5.04 -17.51
N PHE A 230 8.90 4.11 -16.68
CA PHE A 230 8.82 4.33 -15.23
C PHE A 230 10.18 4.42 -14.52
N ASN A 231 11.29 4.26 -15.25
CA ASN A 231 12.63 4.52 -14.73
C ASN A 231 13.03 6.01 -14.82
N GLN A 232 12.38 6.80 -15.69
CA GLN A 232 12.64 8.24 -15.79
C GLN A 232 12.21 8.98 -14.52
N ASN A 233 12.95 10.04 -14.18
CA ASN A 233 12.72 10.78 -12.93
C ASN A 233 11.32 11.40 -12.87
N GLU A 234 10.79 11.84 -14.01
CA GLU A 234 9.44 12.40 -14.11
C GLU A 234 8.37 11.41 -13.61
N TYR A 235 8.40 10.17 -14.11
CA TYR A 235 7.42 9.16 -13.75
C TYR A 235 7.65 8.66 -12.33
N ARG A 236 8.90 8.43 -11.92
CA ARG A 236 9.24 8.03 -10.54
C ARG A 236 8.75 9.05 -9.52
N THR A 237 8.90 10.34 -9.82
CA THR A 237 8.41 11.43 -8.97
C THR A 237 6.88 11.48 -8.97
N GLN A 238 6.26 11.37 -10.15
CA GLN A 238 4.82 11.43 -10.31
C GLN A 238 4.08 10.30 -9.58
N ILE A 239 4.59 9.06 -9.67
CA ILE A 239 4.04 7.89 -8.96
C ILE A 239 4.55 7.78 -7.52
N LYS A 240 5.48 8.65 -7.12
CA LYS A 240 6.14 8.67 -5.79
C LYS A 240 6.78 7.32 -5.45
N MET A 241 7.64 6.84 -6.35
CA MET A 241 8.38 5.59 -6.18
C MET A 241 9.27 5.67 -4.93
N ASN A 242 9.20 4.65 -4.07
CA ASN A 242 9.96 4.54 -2.85
C ASN A 242 10.81 3.25 -2.88
N TYR A 243 12.12 3.43 -3.05
CA TYR A 243 13.11 2.35 -3.16
C TYR A 243 13.20 1.45 -1.93
N GLN A 244 12.80 1.94 -0.77
CA GLN A 244 12.79 1.18 0.47
C GLN A 244 11.62 0.20 0.55
N TYR A 245 10.48 0.54 -0.07
CA TYR A 245 9.21 -0.16 0.17
C TYR A 245 8.54 -0.73 -1.07
N ASP A 246 8.90 -0.29 -2.28
CA ASP A 246 8.16 -0.63 -3.49
C ASP A 246 8.78 -1.80 -4.27
N PHE A 247 9.95 -2.28 -3.86
CA PHE A 247 10.72 -3.30 -4.57
C PHE A 247 10.82 -4.58 -3.75
N TYR A 248 10.50 -5.70 -4.39
CA TYR A 248 10.78 -7.04 -3.89
C TYR A 248 12.27 -7.39 -4.02
N SER A 249 12.85 -7.03 -5.17
CA SER A 249 14.28 -7.12 -5.47
C SER A 249 14.70 -5.92 -6.30
N LYS A 250 16.00 -5.76 -6.57
CA LYS A 250 16.54 -4.62 -7.33
C LYS A 250 15.92 -4.42 -8.73
N ASN A 251 15.25 -5.43 -9.27
CA ASN A 251 14.66 -5.43 -10.61
C ASN A 251 13.18 -5.84 -10.64
N LEU A 252 12.55 -6.08 -9.48
CA LEU A 252 11.16 -6.53 -9.37
C LEU A 252 10.41 -5.72 -8.31
N LEU A 253 9.24 -5.22 -8.68
CA LEU A 253 8.35 -4.54 -7.75
C LEU A 253 7.68 -5.52 -6.80
N ASN A 254 7.26 -5.04 -5.64
CA ASN A 254 6.32 -5.74 -4.77
C ASN A 254 4.91 -5.18 -4.96
N ILE A 255 3.96 -5.58 -4.12
CA ILE A 255 2.56 -5.13 -4.22
C ILE A 255 2.39 -3.61 -4.17
N LEU A 256 3.22 -2.89 -3.40
CA LEU A 256 3.12 -1.43 -3.27
C LEU A 256 3.64 -0.71 -4.51
N GLY A 257 4.79 -1.15 -5.02
CA GLY A 257 5.36 -0.59 -6.25
C GLY A 257 4.50 -0.85 -7.47
N SER A 258 4.03 -2.08 -7.62
CA SER A 258 3.14 -2.46 -8.72
C SER A 258 1.79 -1.76 -8.65
N TYR A 259 1.23 -1.55 -7.45
CA TYR A 259 0.03 -0.74 -7.27
C TYR A 259 0.20 0.68 -7.83
N LYS A 260 1.34 1.33 -7.56
CA LYS A 260 1.65 2.69 -8.06
C LYS A 260 1.74 2.72 -9.58
N VAL A 261 2.51 1.80 -10.17
CA VAL A 261 2.67 1.66 -11.63
C VAL A 261 1.33 1.37 -12.30
N SER A 262 0.59 0.37 -11.80
CA SER A 262 -0.68 -0.07 -12.37
C SER A 262 -1.76 1.00 -12.28
N SER A 263 -1.77 1.77 -11.19
CA SER A 263 -2.68 2.90 -11.01
C SER A 263 -2.44 3.99 -12.06
N TYR A 264 -1.18 4.33 -12.29
CA TYR A 264 -0.80 5.32 -13.30
C TYR A 264 -1.17 4.83 -14.70
N LEU A 265 -0.82 3.59 -15.01
CA LEU A 265 -1.05 2.99 -16.31
C LEU A 265 -2.55 2.91 -16.62
N ALA A 266 -3.37 2.52 -15.64
CA ALA A 266 -4.82 2.49 -15.78
C ALA A 266 -5.42 3.90 -16.00
N TYR A 267 -4.92 4.92 -15.29
CA TYR A 267 -5.30 6.30 -15.54
C TYR A 267 -4.95 6.72 -16.97
N TYR A 268 -3.71 6.51 -17.39
CA TYR A 268 -3.23 6.85 -18.74
C TYR A 268 -4.06 6.16 -19.83
N LEU A 269 -4.28 4.85 -19.72
CA LEU A 269 -5.08 4.08 -20.67
C LEU A 269 -6.53 4.54 -20.72
N SER A 270 -7.15 4.83 -19.57
CA SER A 270 -8.54 5.33 -19.52
C SER A 270 -8.72 6.64 -20.27
N LYS A 271 -7.71 7.53 -20.23
CA LYS A 271 -7.76 8.84 -20.89
C LYS A 271 -7.39 8.76 -22.36
N THR A 272 -6.34 8.02 -22.69
CA THR A 272 -5.74 8.03 -24.03
C THR A 272 -6.40 7.02 -24.96
N TYR A 273 -6.89 5.88 -24.45
CA TYR A 273 -7.39 4.75 -25.26
C TYR A 273 -8.92 4.61 -25.17
N LYS A 274 -9.61 5.53 -24.49
CA LYS A 274 -11.08 5.56 -24.33
C LYS A 274 -11.67 4.19 -23.94
N LEU A 275 -11.01 3.54 -22.97
CA LEU A 275 -11.45 2.24 -22.48
C LEU A 275 -12.74 2.37 -21.68
N ASP A 276 -13.61 1.36 -21.79
CA ASP A 276 -14.84 1.32 -21.02
C ASP A 276 -14.53 1.06 -19.54
N ASN A 277 -15.25 1.73 -18.66
CA ASN A 277 -15.20 1.44 -17.24
C ASN A 277 -16.16 0.29 -16.93
N TYR A 278 -15.61 -0.92 -16.75
CA TYR A 278 -16.38 -2.11 -16.35
C TYR A 278 -16.54 -2.26 -14.84
N LYS A 279 -16.09 -1.28 -14.04
CA LYS A 279 -16.36 -1.27 -12.61
C LYS A 279 -17.87 -1.30 -12.43
N ASN A 280 -18.32 -2.25 -11.64
CA ASN A 280 -19.72 -2.56 -11.41
C ASN A 280 -20.53 -3.17 -12.58
N LYS A 281 -20.00 -3.17 -13.82
CA LYS A 281 -20.67 -3.73 -15.01
C LYS A 281 -20.32 -5.20 -15.28
N SER A 282 -19.20 -5.69 -14.76
CA SER A 282 -18.74 -7.07 -14.97
C SER A 282 -18.78 -7.87 -13.66
N GLU A 283 -19.81 -8.71 -13.50
CA GLU A 283 -19.98 -9.53 -12.29
C GLU A 283 -18.84 -10.54 -12.11
N ALA A 284 -18.36 -11.12 -13.22
CA ALA A 284 -17.20 -12.01 -13.20
C ALA A 284 -15.95 -11.31 -12.65
N TRP A 285 -15.67 -10.09 -13.10
CA TRP A 285 -14.51 -9.34 -12.64
C TRP A 285 -14.64 -8.81 -11.21
N LYS A 286 -15.86 -8.48 -10.75
CA LYS A 286 -16.10 -8.25 -9.32
C LYS A 286 -15.71 -9.47 -8.50
N LYS A 287 -16.12 -10.66 -8.93
CA LYS A 287 -15.80 -11.92 -8.24
C LYS A 287 -14.29 -12.20 -8.23
N TYR A 288 -13.59 -11.98 -9.35
CA TYR A 288 -12.13 -12.11 -9.40
C TYR A 288 -11.45 -11.14 -8.41
N TYR A 289 -11.88 -9.88 -8.39
CA TYR A 289 -11.35 -8.90 -7.45
C TYR A 289 -11.63 -9.28 -5.98
N GLN A 290 -12.83 -9.75 -5.67
CA GLN A 290 -13.16 -10.24 -4.33
C GLN A 290 -12.31 -11.46 -3.94
N ASN A 291 -12.05 -12.38 -4.87
CA ASN A 291 -11.17 -13.52 -4.61
C ASN A 291 -9.72 -13.09 -4.43
N TYR A 292 -9.24 -12.12 -5.22
CA TYR A 292 -7.94 -11.49 -5.03
C TYR A 292 -7.81 -10.88 -3.62
N LEU A 293 -8.83 -10.16 -3.15
CA LEU A 293 -8.87 -9.65 -1.77
C LEU A 293 -8.85 -10.77 -0.73
N LYS A 294 -9.53 -11.90 -0.98
CA LYS A 294 -9.47 -13.09 -0.12
C LYS A 294 -8.08 -13.73 -0.12
N ILE A 295 -7.39 -13.79 -1.26
CA ILE A 295 -6.00 -14.27 -1.35
C ILE A 295 -5.11 -13.37 -0.50
N LEU A 296 -5.18 -12.06 -0.67
CA LEU A 296 -4.43 -11.10 0.16
C LEU A 296 -4.73 -11.25 1.66
N ALA A 297 -6.00 -11.49 2.01
CA ALA A 297 -6.40 -11.72 3.39
C ALA A 297 -5.97 -13.10 3.94
N ARG A 298 -5.76 -14.10 3.08
CA ARG A 298 -5.32 -15.46 3.43
C ARG A 298 -3.80 -15.64 3.47
N MET A 299 -3.03 -14.77 2.81
CA MET A 299 -1.56 -14.72 2.89
C MET A 299 -1.04 -14.33 4.30
N THR A 300 -1.79 -14.67 5.35
CA THR A 300 -1.49 -14.45 6.77
C THR A 300 -1.60 -15.76 7.55
N LYS A 301 -0.48 -16.49 7.67
CA LYS A 301 0.08 -17.00 8.95
C LYS A 301 1.43 -17.68 8.74
N GLU A 302 1.59 -18.54 7.74
CA GLU A 302 2.83 -19.33 7.55
C GLU A 302 3.96 -18.58 6.81
N GLU A 303 3.69 -17.96 5.65
CA GLU A 303 4.73 -17.27 4.86
C GLU A 303 5.29 -16.03 5.56
N ILE A 304 4.45 -15.36 6.36
CA ILE A 304 4.88 -14.24 7.21
C ILE A 304 5.80 -14.74 8.33
N THR A 305 5.61 -15.95 8.86
CA THR A 305 6.45 -16.52 9.93
C THR A 305 7.82 -16.91 9.41
N GLU A 306 7.92 -17.53 8.23
CA GLU A 306 9.20 -17.95 7.65
C GLU A 306 10.05 -16.74 7.21
N VAL A 307 9.41 -15.74 6.60
CA VAL A 307 10.05 -14.46 6.27
C VAL A 307 10.44 -13.72 7.55
N TYR A 308 9.57 -13.67 8.57
CA TYR A 308 9.87 -13.00 9.82
C TYR A 308 11.00 -13.67 10.61
N GLU A 309 11.08 -14.99 10.67
CA GLU A 309 12.18 -15.70 11.36
C GLU A 309 13.52 -15.55 10.62
N LYS A 310 13.50 -15.51 9.28
CA LYS A 310 14.70 -15.20 8.48
C LYS A 310 15.16 -13.74 8.64
N TYR A 311 14.22 -12.79 8.75
CA TYR A 311 14.52 -11.39 9.04
C TYR A 311 14.93 -11.15 10.51
N ARG A 312 14.41 -11.96 11.45
CA ARG A 312 14.76 -11.91 12.88
C ARG A 312 16.20 -12.33 13.14
N ALA A 313 16.71 -13.30 12.38
CA ALA A 313 18.11 -13.72 12.45
C ALA A 313 19.11 -12.68 11.91
N LEU A 314 18.67 -11.79 11.01
CA LEU A 314 19.52 -10.75 10.38
C LEU A 314 19.55 -9.41 11.14
N LEU A 315 18.64 -9.21 12.11
CA LEU A 315 18.41 -7.90 12.75
C LEU A 315 18.76 -7.84 14.25
N ILE A 316 19.44 -8.86 14.80
CA ILE A 316 19.92 -8.85 16.19
C ILE A 316 21.44 -8.99 16.21
N PRO A 317 22.22 -7.91 16.45
CA PRO A 317 23.39 -8.03 17.30
C PRO A 317 22.88 -8.44 18.68
N SER A 318 23.43 -9.52 19.21
CA SER A 318 23.04 -10.14 20.48
C SER A 318 22.64 -9.13 21.57
N SER A 319 21.35 -9.11 21.92
CA SER A 319 20.94 -8.88 23.31
C SER A 319 19.53 -9.42 23.56
N LYS A 320 19.34 -9.88 24.79
CA LYS A 320 18.41 -10.92 25.21
C LYS A 320 16.93 -10.51 25.15
N ASN A 321 16.11 -11.55 24.90
CA ASN A 321 14.69 -11.71 25.18
C ASN A 321 13.99 -10.65 26.06
N THR A 322 12.89 -10.07 25.55
CA THR A 322 11.63 -9.88 26.30
C THR A 322 10.42 -9.80 25.34
N SER A 323 9.25 -10.12 25.88
CA SER A 323 8.00 -10.61 25.26
C SER A 323 7.30 -9.75 24.19
N SER A 324 6.59 -10.44 23.29
CA SER A 324 6.04 -10.00 22.00
C SER A 324 4.65 -9.33 22.01
N SER A 325 4.02 -9.11 23.16
CA SER A 325 2.67 -8.51 23.25
C SER A 325 2.65 -6.97 23.34
N ASN A 326 3.79 -6.32 23.59
CA ASN A 326 3.86 -4.88 23.91
C ASN A 326 4.30 -3.95 22.75
N LYS A 327 4.55 -4.47 21.54
CA LYS A 327 5.15 -3.66 20.46
C LYS A 327 4.20 -2.71 19.72
N ILE A 328 2.88 -2.97 19.73
CA ILE A 328 1.89 -2.07 19.11
C ILE A 328 1.69 -0.79 19.94
N ASN A 329 1.90 -0.89 21.26
CA ASN A 329 1.67 0.20 22.21
C ASN A 329 2.91 1.08 22.48
N ARG A 330 4.11 0.77 21.95
CA ARG A 330 5.35 1.46 22.34
C ARG A 330 6.17 2.07 21.20
N ALA A 331 5.80 1.88 19.94
CA ALA A 331 6.48 2.58 18.85
C ALA A 331 6.09 4.06 18.91
N SER A 332 7.07 4.95 19.09
CA SER A 332 6.95 6.41 19.21
C SER A 332 5.89 6.99 18.25
N ALA A 333 4.69 7.20 18.78
CA ALA A 333 3.46 7.43 18.03
C ALA A 333 3.50 8.63 17.06
N PRO A 334 4.14 9.77 17.39
CA PRO A 334 4.06 10.97 16.56
C PRO A 334 4.94 10.92 15.32
N THR A 335 6.09 10.21 15.32
CA THR A 335 7.01 10.17 14.16
C THR A 335 6.72 9.04 13.19
N SER A 336 5.94 8.03 13.57
CA SER A 336 5.55 6.96 12.65
C SER A 336 4.74 7.48 11.44
N TYR A 337 4.21 8.71 11.49
CA TYR A 337 3.53 9.36 10.35
C TYR A 337 4.43 9.55 9.11
N TYR A 338 5.77 9.51 9.24
CA TYR A 338 6.68 9.55 8.08
C TYR A 338 6.46 8.39 7.11
N HIS A 339 5.81 7.31 7.54
CA HIS A 339 5.43 6.19 6.68
C HIS A 339 4.10 6.41 5.95
N GLU A 340 3.35 7.45 6.30
CA GLU A 340 2.09 7.78 5.64
C GLU A 340 2.39 8.40 4.27
N ILE A 341 1.60 8.02 3.26
CA ILE A 341 1.75 8.59 1.93
C ILE A 341 1.61 10.11 2.02
N SER A 342 2.50 10.86 1.36
CA SER A 342 2.47 12.32 1.39
C SER A 342 1.11 12.87 0.91
N LYS A 343 0.55 13.82 1.66
CA LYS A 343 -0.76 14.45 1.47
C LYS A 343 -1.96 13.49 1.60
N SER A 344 -1.78 12.38 2.32
CA SER A 344 -2.84 11.40 2.56
C SER A 344 -3.68 11.68 3.80
N ILE A 345 -3.25 12.57 4.69
CA ILE A 345 -3.94 12.86 5.95
C ILE A 345 -4.70 14.20 5.85
N ASP A 346 -6.01 14.17 6.13
CA ASP A 346 -6.87 15.35 6.15
C ASP A 346 -6.88 16.05 7.51
N VAL A 347 -6.77 15.30 8.59
CA VAL A 347 -6.94 15.82 9.96
C VAL A 347 -5.77 15.43 10.84
N PHE A 348 -5.16 16.41 11.49
CA PHE A 348 -4.21 16.16 12.58
C PHE A 348 -4.90 16.36 13.91
N HIS A 349 -4.74 15.40 14.82
CA HIS A 349 -5.12 15.54 16.21
C HIS A 349 -3.83 15.71 17.01
N ILE A 350 -3.61 16.89 17.58
CA ILE A 350 -2.39 17.18 18.34
C ILE A 350 -2.73 17.43 19.80
N GLY A 351 -1.95 16.83 20.69
CA GLY A 351 -2.23 16.87 22.13
C GLY A 351 -1.30 15.95 22.89
N ASN A 352 -1.62 15.70 24.16
CA ASN A 352 -0.81 14.85 25.02
C ASN A 352 -1.38 13.42 25.11
N SER A 353 -1.26 12.78 26.28
CA SER A 353 -1.82 11.45 26.53
C SER A 353 -3.33 11.36 26.48
N ASP A 354 -4.02 12.47 26.69
CA ASP A 354 -5.47 12.56 26.67
C ASP A 354 -5.95 12.31 25.24
N ILE A 355 -5.37 13.02 24.25
CA ILE A 355 -5.78 12.90 22.85
C ILE A 355 -5.46 11.53 22.24
N TYR A 356 -4.28 10.95 22.50
CA TYR A 356 -3.94 9.62 21.95
C TYR A 356 -4.78 8.51 22.58
N SER A 357 -5.37 8.75 23.75
CA SER A 357 -6.26 7.79 24.42
C SER A 357 -7.72 7.98 24.02
N ALA A 358 -8.07 9.14 23.46
CA ALA A 358 -9.46 9.55 23.18
C ALA A 358 -9.86 9.47 21.70
N ILE A 359 -8.93 9.70 20.77
CA ILE A 359 -9.25 9.78 19.33
C ILE A 359 -8.64 8.63 18.57
N ASN A 360 -9.48 7.90 17.85
CA ASN A 360 -9.08 6.75 17.04
C ASN A 360 -9.27 7.03 15.54
N PRO A 361 -8.19 7.31 14.79
CA PRO A 361 -8.28 7.56 13.36
C PRO A 361 -8.82 6.40 12.54
N MET A 362 -8.65 5.16 13.00
CA MET A 362 -9.12 4.00 12.25
C MET A 362 -10.64 3.97 12.22
N TRP A 363 -11.32 4.22 13.34
CA TRP A 363 -12.79 4.31 13.35
C TRP A 363 -13.30 5.51 12.54
N MET A 364 -12.61 6.65 12.60
CA MET A 364 -12.94 7.81 11.77
C MET A 364 -12.86 7.50 10.27
N TYR A 365 -11.80 6.81 9.85
CA TYR A 365 -11.66 6.30 8.48
C TYR A 365 -12.73 5.24 8.15
N GLN A 366 -13.05 4.34 9.08
CA GLN A 366 -14.09 3.33 8.88
C GLN A 366 -15.47 3.96 8.66
N LYS A 367 -15.84 4.96 9.45
CA LYS A 367 -17.16 5.60 9.42
C LYS A 367 -17.31 6.53 8.23
N LYS A 368 -16.36 7.45 8.02
CA LYS A 368 -16.49 8.53 7.03
C LYS A 368 -15.46 8.52 5.91
N GLY A 369 -14.43 7.68 6.00
CA GLY A 369 -13.31 7.72 5.06
C GLY A 369 -12.42 8.95 5.24
N ILE A 370 -12.54 9.64 6.38
CA ILE A 370 -11.66 10.75 6.77
C ILE A 370 -10.34 10.13 7.23
N THR A 371 -9.23 10.60 6.65
CA THR A 371 -7.90 10.20 7.09
C THR A 371 -7.39 11.14 8.16
N SER A 372 -7.04 10.61 9.32
CA SER A 372 -6.51 11.40 10.43
C SER A 372 -5.32 10.78 11.14
N TYR A 373 -4.52 11.57 11.83
CA TYR A 373 -3.38 11.02 12.57
C TYR A 373 -3.22 11.75 13.89
N VAL A 374 -2.96 10.97 14.94
CA VAL A 374 -2.74 11.51 16.29
C VAL A 374 -1.26 11.74 16.53
N PHE A 375 -0.91 13.01 16.75
CA PHE A 375 0.39 13.48 17.18
C PHE A 375 0.31 13.74 18.68
N GLY A 376 0.44 12.68 19.47
CA GLY A 376 0.46 12.81 20.91
C GLY A 376 1.55 12.02 21.60
N GLU A 377 2.11 12.64 22.64
CA GLU A 377 3.09 12.06 23.55
C GLU A 377 2.64 12.23 25.00
N ALA A 378 3.13 11.36 25.88
CA ALA A 378 2.89 11.53 27.30
C ALA A 378 3.53 12.86 27.77
N LEU A 379 2.74 13.68 28.48
CA LEU A 379 3.15 15.00 28.98
C LEU A 379 3.66 15.96 27.89
N GLN A 380 3.15 15.81 26.66
CA GLN A 380 3.40 16.80 25.61
C GLN A 380 2.95 18.19 26.08
N ASP A 381 3.75 19.21 25.79
CA ASP A 381 3.41 20.62 25.99
C ASP A 381 3.27 21.34 24.64
N VAL A 382 2.67 22.53 24.68
CA VAL A 382 2.36 23.29 23.46
C VAL A 382 3.59 23.66 22.61
N SER A 383 4.80 23.68 23.18
CA SER A 383 6.03 23.87 22.41
C SER A 383 6.37 22.64 21.57
N MET A 384 6.18 21.44 22.13
CA MET A 384 6.32 20.17 21.42
C MET A 384 5.24 20.03 20.35
N ALA A 385 3.98 20.40 20.66
CA ALA A 385 2.90 20.42 19.68
C ALA A 385 3.26 21.31 18.48
N TYR A 386 3.77 22.52 18.71
CA TYR A 386 4.21 23.40 17.63
C TYR A 386 5.30 22.75 16.76
N GLY A 387 6.30 22.12 17.38
CA GLY A 387 7.37 21.40 16.69
C GLY A 387 6.84 20.24 15.83
N LEU A 388 6.00 19.37 16.40
CA LEU A 388 5.41 18.24 15.70
C LEU A 388 4.51 18.70 14.54
N PHE A 389 3.71 19.74 14.75
CA PHE A 389 2.88 20.30 13.69
C PHE A 389 3.72 20.84 12.54
N LYS A 390 4.76 21.63 12.85
CA LYS A 390 5.70 22.16 11.86
C LYS A 390 6.41 21.06 11.07
N GLU A 391 6.84 19.99 11.73
CA GLU A 391 7.43 18.83 11.06
C GLU A 391 6.42 18.12 10.16
N ALA A 392 5.21 17.90 10.65
CA ALA A 392 4.18 17.18 9.91
C ALA A 392 3.79 17.85 8.59
N LEU A 393 3.82 19.18 8.55
CA LEU A 393 3.56 19.98 7.35
C LEU A 393 4.64 19.84 6.26
N LYS A 394 5.81 19.25 6.56
CA LYS A 394 6.84 18.99 5.53
C LYS A 394 6.38 17.94 4.51
N THR A 395 5.57 16.96 4.92
CA THR A 395 5.14 15.85 4.05
C THR A 395 3.62 15.80 3.83
N GLN A 396 2.85 16.41 4.72
CA GLN A 396 1.39 16.37 4.72
C GLN A 396 0.78 17.75 4.48
N LYS A 397 -0.49 17.76 4.08
CA LYS A 397 -1.30 18.97 3.86
C LYS A 397 -2.69 18.75 4.46
N PRO A 398 -2.81 18.71 5.80
CA PRO A 398 -4.11 18.54 6.45
C PRO A 398 -5.01 19.74 6.11
N LYS A 399 -6.32 19.52 6.16
CA LYS A 399 -7.35 20.56 6.06
C LYS A 399 -7.75 21.09 7.44
N VAL A 400 -7.64 20.23 8.46
CA VAL A 400 -8.06 20.54 9.83
C VAL A 400 -6.97 20.15 10.83
N LEU A 401 -6.71 21.03 11.78
CA LEU A 401 -5.98 20.74 13.01
C LEU A 401 -6.97 20.70 14.17
N VAL A 402 -7.12 19.54 14.79
CA VAL A 402 -7.80 19.36 16.07
C VAL A 402 -6.76 19.49 17.17
N PHE A 403 -6.86 20.53 17.97
CA PHE A 403 -5.90 20.86 19.02
C PHE A 403 -6.49 20.57 20.39
N ASP A 404 -5.80 19.73 21.17
CA ASP A 404 -6.16 19.44 22.56
C ASP A 404 -5.77 20.60 23.47
N THR A 405 -6.78 21.22 24.04
CA THR A 405 -6.63 22.46 24.83
C THR A 405 -6.20 22.22 26.26
N ASN A 406 -6.25 20.99 26.77
CA ASN A 406 -5.70 20.69 28.09
C ASN A 406 -4.17 20.92 28.14
N GLU A 407 -3.51 20.75 27.00
CA GLU A 407 -2.06 20.94 26.83
C GLU A 407 -1.59 22.38 27.15
N ILE A 408 -2.47 23.39 27.01
CA ILE A 408 -2.15 24.81 27.27
C ILE A 408 -1.71 25.06 28.71
N PHE A 409 -2.19 24.23 29.65
CA PHE A 409 -1.94 24.37 31.08
C PHE A 409 -0.74 23.57 31.58
N TYR A 410 -0.04 22.85 30.71
CA TYR A 410 1.15 22.09 31.07
C TYR A 410 2.35 23.04 31.19
N GLN A 411 3.19 22.82 32.20
CA GLN A 411 4.42 23.60 32.34
C GLN A 411 5.36 23.26 31.18
N ILE A 412 5.78 24.28 30.44
CA ILE A 412 6.85 24.15 29.45
C ILE A 412 8.15 24.02 30.23
N ILE A 413 8.68 22.80 30.31
CA ILE A 413 9.95 22.56 30.98
C ILE A 413 11.04 23.11 30.06
N SER A 414 11.60 24.27 30.40
CA SER A 414 12.64 25.01 29.64
C SER A 414 14.00 24.30 29.53
N SER A 415 14.06 22.99 29.81
CA SER A 415 15.31 22.24 29.75
C SER A 415 15.76 22.05 28.30
N GLU A 416 17.07 21.96 28.09
CA GLU A 416 17.75 21.57 26.84
C GLU A 416 17.12 20.36 26.13
N ARG A 417 16.30 19.56 26.84
CA ARG A 417 15.47 18.45 26.35
C ARG A 417 14.46 18.85 25.26
N ALA A 418 13.87 20.05 25.33
CA ALA A 418 12.95 20.55 24.28
C ALA A 418 13.71 20.98 23.00
N LYS A 419 14.91 21.55 23.16
CA LYS A 419 15.81 21.89 22.05
C LYS A 419 16.41 20.64 21.40
N THR A 420 16.83 19.64 22.19
CA THR A 420 17.39 18.38 21.66
C THR A 420 16.34 17.46 21.03
N LYS A 421 15.15 17.29 21.62
CA LYS A 421 14.09 16.45 21.00
C LYS A 421 13.48 17.05 19.73
N SER A 422 13.26 18.37 19.68
CA SER A 422 12.74 19.02 18.46
C SER A 422 13.69 18.91 17.26
N LEU A 423 15.00 18.83 17.51
CA LEU A 423 16.03 18.59 16.49
C LEU A 423 16.21 17.08 16.16
N ASP A 424 15.95 16.16 17.09
CA ASP A 424 16.21 14.72 16.93
C ASP A 424 15.06 13.92 16.27
N TYR A 425 13.86 14.49 16.12
CA TYR A 425 12.76 13.84 15.38
C TYR A 425 13.09 13.55 13.90
N THR A 426 14.09 14.24 13.34
CA THR A 426 14.61 14.00 11.98
C THR A 426 15.58 12.81 11.89
N ARG A 427 16.18 12.37 13.01
CA ARG A 427 17.27 11.37 13.03
C ARG A 427 16.82 9.94 13.26
N ARG A 428 15.57 9.70 13.68
CA ARG A 428 15.03 8.36 13.90
C ARG A 428 13.62 8.24 13.31
N ILE A 429 13.53 7.96 12.01
CA ILE A 429 12.33 7.35 11.44
C ILE A 429 12.14 6.03 12.19
N PRO A 430 11.04 5.83 12.93
CA PRO A 430 10.85 4.60 13.70
C PRO A 430 10.87 3.40 12.74
N SER A 431 11.49 2.29 13.14
CA SER A 431 11.50 1.06 12.32
C SER A 431 10.12 0.41 12.17
N HIS A 432 9.10 0.94 12.84
CA HIS A 432 7.78 0.32 12.95
C HIS A 432 6.66 1.28 12.54
N TYR A 433 5.83 0.78 11.63
CA TYR A 433 4.61 1.43 11.16
C TYR A 433 3.49 1.32 12.20
N ASN A 434 2.83 2.44 12.52
CA ASN A 434 1.73 2.47 13.49
C ASN A 434 0.38 2.24 12.81
N ASN A 435 -0.16 1.02 12.90
CA ASN A 435 -1.44 0.65 12.30
C ASN A 435 -2.66 1.32 12.97
N ALA A 436 -2.49 1.89 14.17
CA ALA A 436 -3.52 2.66 14.88
C ALA A 436 -3.41 4.18 14.63
N LYS A 437 -2.46 4.63 13.80
CA LYS A 437 -2.29 6.04 13.39
C LYS A 437 -2.10 6.99 14.58
N GLY A 438 -1.35 6.54 15.57
CA GLY A 438 -1.07 7.30 16.79
C GLY A 438 -2.06 7.08 17.93
N TYR A 439 -3.18 6.38 17.70
CA TYR A 439 -4.10 5.98 18.78
C TYR A 439 -3.49 4.90 19.68
N PHE A 440 -3.63 5.07 21.00
CA PHE A 440 -3.16 4.13 22.01
C PHE A 440 -4.34 3.30 22.54
N ILE A 441 -4.30 1.98 22.29
CA ILE A 441 -5.37 1.07 22.70
C ILE A 441 -5.29 0.80 24.20
N ARG A 442 -6.37 1.13 24.93
CA ARG A 442 -6.49 0.86 26.37
C ARG A 442 -7.76 0.08 26.70
N TYR A 443 -7.60 -1.13 27.24
CA TYR A 443 -8.72 -1.99 27.64
C TYR A 443 -9.07 -1.89 29.12
N ASP A 444 -8.11 -1.48 29.94
CA ASP A 444 -8.30 -1.32 31.37
C ASP A 444 -9.51 -0.41 31.63
N SER A 445 -10.26 -0.74 32.67
CA SER A 445 -11.44 0.01 33.05
C SER A 445 -11.43 0.20 34.55
N SER A 446 -11.51 1.44 34.99
CA SER A 446 -11.60 1.82 36.39
C SER A 446 -12.71 2.82 36.56
N ALA A 447 -13.52 2.65 37.61
CA ALA A 447 -14.50 3.65 37.97
C ALA A 447 -13.77 4.91 38.46
N VAL A 448 -14.16 6.06 37.91
CA VAL A 448 -13.63 7.37 38.28
C VAL A 448 -14.75 8.21 38.87
N ALA A 449 -14.41 9.04 39.86
CA ALA A 449 -15.40 9.93 40.46
C ALA A 449 -15.83 11.00 39.45
N HIS A 450 -17.13 11.24 39.36
CA HIS A 450 -17.72 12.36 38.62
C HIS A 450 -17.41 13.72 39.27
N ASN A 451 -16.81 13.74 40.47
CA ASN A 451 -16.89 14.89 41.36
C ASN A 451 -15.90 16.01 40.99
N THR A 452 -16.50 17.06 40.46
CA THR A 452 -16.03 18.41 40.13
C THR A 452 -15.58 19.27 41.33
N ARG A 453 -15.42 18.69 42.53
CA ARG A 453 -14.99 19.44 43.74
C ARG A 453 -13.48 19.38 44.04
N SER A 454 -12.77 18.30 43.71
CA SER A 454 -11.30 18.26 43.90
C SER A 454 -10.53 18.95 42.76
N SER A 455 -11.16 19.17 41.60
CA SER A 455 -10.57 19.81 40.43
C SER A 455 -10.40 21.33 40.56
N ASN A 456 -10.92 21.95 41.64
CA ASN A 456 -10.70 23.36 41.98
C ASN A 456 -9.25 23.71 42.33
N LEU A 457 -8.36 22.72 42.46
CA LEU A 457 -6.95 22.91 42.82
C LEU A 457 -6.00 23.05 41.61
N LYS A 458 -6.42 22.66 40.41
CA LYS A 458 -5.54 22.72 39.22
C LYS A 458 -5.50 24.14 38.67
N SER A 459 -4.30 24.70 38.58
CA SER A 459 -4.09 26.05 38.08
C SER A 459 -4.67 26.23 36.68
N SER A 460 -5.32 27.38 36.47
CA SER A 460 -5.79 27.88 35.19
C SER A 460 -4.86 28.96 34.61
N SER A 461 -3.69 29.19 35.22
CA SER A 461 -2.68 30.11 34.70
C SER A 461 -2.05 29.56 33.42
N VAL A 462 -1.98 30.38 32.39
CA VAL A 462 -1.26 30.07 31.15
C VAL A 462 0.04 30.86 31.16
N SER A 463 1.17 30.20 30.95
CA SER A 463 2.46 30.88 30.90
C SER A 463 2.61 31.68 29.61
N ASN A 464 3.38 32.77 29.63
CA ASN A 464 3.67 33.55 28.42
C ASN A 464 4.28 32.69 27.30
N MET A 465 5.09 31.69 27.66
CA MET A 465 5.65 30.74 26.69
C MET A 465 4.57 29.85 26.07
N ALA A 466 3.57 29.43 26.85
CA ALA A 466 2.48 28.61 26.33
C ALA A 466 1.59 29.42 25.37
N GLU A 467 1.31 30.68 25.71
CA GLU A 467 0.61 31.60 24.82
C GLU A 467 1.41 31.86 23.53
N TYR A 468 2.73 32.08 23.63
CA TYR A 468 3.60 32.27 22.47
C TYR A 468 3.57 31.09 21.48
N TYR A 469 3.65 29.85 21.98
CA TYR A 469 3.58 28.68 21.09
C TYR A 469 2.18 28.41 20.55
N LEU A 470 1.13 28.71 21.33
CA LEU A 470 -0.23 28.64 20.84
C LEU A 470 -0.44 29.63 19.69
N ASP A 471 -0.01 30.89 19.83
CA ASP A 471 0.00 31.89 18.75
C ASP A 471 0.80 31.36 17.54
N GLY A 472 1.94 30.71 17.76
CA GLY A 472 2.73 30.06 16.71
C GLY A 472 1.98 28.96 15.94
N ILE A 473 1.25 28.09 16.65
CA ILE A 473 0.41 27.05 16.05
C ILE A 473 -0.70 27.68 15.21
N MET A 474 -1.38 28.68 15.75
CA MET A 474 -2.46 29.39 15.06
C MET A 474 -1.97 30.09 13.79
N ASN A 475 -0.84 30.80 13.87
CA ASN A 475 -0.21 31.44 12.73
C ASN A 475 0.24 30.43 11.67
N LEU A 476 0.81 29.30 12.08
CA LEU A 476 1.25 28.25 11.18
C LEU A 476 0.06 27.58 10.46
N ALA A 477 -1.04 27.34 11.18
CA ALA A 477 -2.27 26.84 10.59
C ALA A 477 -2.85 27.83 9.56
N ALA A 478 -2.95 29.12 9.93
CA ALA A 478 -3.44 30.17 9.05
C ALA A 478 -2.60 30.29 7.77
N LYS A 479 -1.26 30.33 7.89
CA LYS A 479 -0.33 30.42 6.75
C LYS A 479 -0.47 29.25 5.78
N ASN A 480 -0.89 28.08 6.25
CA ASN A 480 -1.06 26.88 5.43
C ASN A 480 -2.53 26.62 5.04
N ASN A 481 -3.44 27.58 5.30
CA ASN A 481 -4.87 27.45 5.06
C ASN A 481 -5.52 26.22 5.75
N ILE A 482 -5.11 25.98 6.99
CA ILE A 482 -5.59 24.88 7.84
C ILE A 482 -6.61 25.44 8.82
N LYS A 483 -7.81 24.85 8.86
CA LYS A 483 -8.83 25.22 9.84
C LYS A 483 -8.48 24.60 11.20
N VAL A 484 -8.74 25.31 12.29
CA VAL A 484 -8.44 24.82 13.63
C VAL A 484 -9.74 24.58 14.40
N LEU A 485 -9.79 23.44 15.09
CA LEU A 485 -10.82 23.07 16.05
C LEU A 485 -10.17 22.85 17.40
N PHE A 486 -10.60 23.61 18.40
CA PHE A 486 -10.22 23.35 19.79
C PHE A 486 -11.09 22.23 20.35
N VAL A 487 -10.46 21.28 21.05
CA VAL A 487 -11.14 20.19 21.75
C VAL A 487 -10.57 20.09 23.15
N THR A 488 -11.42 19.78 24.12
CA THR A 488 -11.01 19.17 25.39
C THR A 488 -11.71 17.82 25.50
N VAL A 489 -10.94 16.74 25.59
CA VAL A 489 -11.50 15.40 25.80
C VAL A 489 -11.81 15.19 27.30
N PRO A 490 -12.67 14.22 27.66
CA PRO A 490 -12.99 13.98 29.07
C PRO A 490 -11.75 13.61 29.91
N CYS A 491 -11.43 14.43 30.90
CA CYS A 491 -10.33 14.21 31.84
C CYS A 491 -10.68 14.78 33.23
N PRO A 492 -11.62 14.14 33.96
CA PRO A 492 -12.15 14.65 35.22
C PRO A 492 -11.10 14.90 36.32
N GLY A 493 -9.93 14.27 36.25
CA GLY A 493 -8.83 14.49 37.19
C GLY A 493 -8.02 15.78 36.96
N ASP A 494 -8.03 16.32 35.74
CA ASP A 494 -7.21 17.49 35.36
C ASP A 494 -8.03 18.69 34.85
N TRP A 495 -9.29 18.50 34.45
CA TRP A 495 -10.13 19.57 33.91
C TRP A 495 -11.03 20.25 34.95
N ASN A 496 -11.21 21.57 34.82
CA ASN A 496 -12.10 22.36 35.67
C ASN A 496 -12.71 23.56 34.94
N VAL A 497 -13.74 24.16 35.56
CA VAL A 497 -14.47 25.31 35.00
C VAL A 497 -13.55 26.51 34.73
N LYS A 498 -12.56 26.77 35.59
CA LYS A 498 -11.63 27.89 35.39
C LYS A 498 -10.79 27.71 34.11
N ARG A 499 -10.30 26.50 33.84
CA ARG A 499 -9.59 26.15 32.59
C ARG A 499 -10.50 26.27 31.38
N ARG A 500 -11.75 25.80 31.46
CA ARG A 500 -12.76 25.98 30.40
C ARG A 500 -12.93 27.45 30.03
N GLU A 501 -13.10 28.33 31.01
CA GLU A 501 -13.30 29.76 30.75
C GLU A 501 -12.07 30.42 30.12
N VAL A 502 -10.85 29.98 30.47
CA VAL A 502 -9.62 30.40 29.78
C VAL A 502 -9.63 29.95 28.31
N VAL A 503 -9.95 28.69 28.04
CA VAL A 503 -9.98 28.17 26.66
C VAL A 503 -11.06 28.82 25.82
N LYS A 504 -12.24 29.11 26.37
CA LYS A 504 -13.28 29.90 25.70
C LYS A 504 -12.77 31.28 25.27
N ARG A 505 -11.96 31.94 26.10
CA ARG A 505 -11.33 33.22 25.72
C ARG A 505 -10.36 33.06 24.55
N TYR A 506 -9.53 32.02 24.54
CA TYR A 506 -8.63 31.74 23.42
C TYR A 506 -9.39 31.35 22.14
N ALA A 507 -10.43 30.53 22.24
CA ALA A 507 -11.28 30.16 21.12
C ALA A 507 -11.90 31.41 20.47
N LYS A 508 -12.39 32.36 21.30
CA LYS A 508 -12.87 33.67 20.86
C LYS A 508 -11.75 34.52 20.25
N LYS A 509 -10.58 34.61 20.90
CA LYS A 509 -9.39 35.37 20.42
C LYS A 509 -9.02 34.96 19.00
N TYR A 510 -8.99 33.66 18.71
CA TYR A 510 -8.59 33.15 17.39
C TYR A 510 -9.74 32.88 16.43
N ASN A 511 -10.99 33.14 16.84
CA ASN A 511 -12.19 32.84 16.06
C ASN A 511 -12.24 31.38 15.57
N VAL A 512 -12.04 30.43 16.50
CA VAL A 512 -12.08 28.99 16.24
C VAL A 512 -13.23 28.33 16.99
N ASN A 513 -13.76 27.24 16.42
CA ASN A 513 -14.73 26.41 17.11
C ASN A 513 -14.08 25.71 18.30
N TYR A 514 -14.84 25.53 19.38
CA TYR A 514 -14.40 24.83 20.59
C TYR A 514 -15.45 23.80 21.03
N ILE A 515 -15.00 22.56 21.28
CA ILE A 515 -15.81 21.50 21.86
C ILE A 515 -15.16 21.08 23.19
N ASP A 516 -15.86 21.31 24.30
CA ASP A 516 -15.50 20.73 25.59
C ASP A 516 -16.37 19.50 25.88
N PHE A 517 -15.81 18.30 25.69
CA PHE A 517 -16.52 17.05 25.99
C PHE A 517 -16.73 16.81 27.49
N ASN A 518 -16.21 17.68 28.37
CA ASN A 518 -16.48 17.68 29.80
C ASN A 518 -17.73 18.50 30.16
N GLU A 519 -18.45 19.09 29.21
CA GLU A 519 -19.75 19.73 29.49
C GLU A 519 -20.85 18.68 29.66
N ASP A 520 -21.73 18.89 30.63
CA ASP A 520 -22.85 17.99 30.95
C ASP A 520 -23.72 17.66 29.73
N SER A 521 -23.86 18.62 28.82
CA SER A 521 -24.56 18.47 27.54
C SER A 521 -23.93 17.37 26.67
N TYR A 522 -22.60 17.34 26.54
CA TYR A 522 -21.87 16.33 25.80
C TYR A 522 -21.77 15.00 26.56
N ILE A 523 -21.55 15.04 27.88
CA ILE A 523 -21.54 13.85 28.73
C ILE A 523 -22.86 13.08 28.60
N LYS A 524 -24.00 13.79 28.70
CA LYS A 524 -25.33 13.21 28.51
C LYS A 524 -25.56 12.75 27.08
N LYS A 525 -25.23 13.58 26.08
CA LYS A 525 -25.43 13.27 24.66
C LYS A 525 -24.66 12.02 24.21
N LEU A 526 -23.44 11.84 24.69
CA LEU A 526 -22.58 10.71 24.34
C LEU A 526 -22.73 9.53 25.29
N ALA A 527 -23.55 9.67 26.34
CA ALA A 527 -23.71 8.71 27.42
C ALA A 527 -22.35 8.27 27.99
N ILE A 528 -21.48 9.22 28.32
CA ILE A 528 -20.18 8.93 28.94
C ILE A 528 -20.40 8.34 30.33
N ASP A 529 -19.90 7.12 30.52
CA ASP A 529 -20.05 6.35 31.75
C ASP A 529 -18.74 6.36 32.54
N TYR A 530 -18.68 7.18 33.59
CA TYR A 530 -17.51 7.31 34.48
C TYR A 530 -17.12 6.00 35.19
N SER A 531 -17.98 4.98 35.19
CA SER A 531 -17.65 3.65 35.72
C SER A 531 -17.01 2.71 34.68
N LYS A 532 -17.13 3.02 33.38
CA LYS A 532 -16.78 2.09 32.28
C LYS A 532 -15.90 2.67 31.19
N ASP A 533 -15.85 3.98 31.01
CA ASP A 533 -15.25 4.62 29.83
C ASP A 533 -13.82 5.11 30.06
N PHE A 534 -13.26 4.86 31.25
CA PHE A 534 -11.98 5.41 31.71
C PHE A 534 -11.05 4.31 32.20
N VAL A 535 -9.74 4.48 31.96
CA VAL A 535 -8.69 3.71 32.63
C VAL A 535 -8.37 4.30 34.00
N ASN A 536 -8.39 5.63 34.07
CA ASN A 536 -8.16 6.45 35.25
C ASN A 536 -8.77 7.84 35.02
N ALA A 537 -8.68 8.74 36.00
CA ALA A 537 -9.33 10.05 35.97
C ALA A 537 -8.83 10.98 34.84
N ASN A 538 -7.76 10.64 34.13
CA ASN A 538 -7.19 11.46 33.06
C ASN A 538 -7.39 10.85 31.67
N HIS A 539 -7.55 9.53 31.57
CA HIS A 539 -7.52 8.83 30.29
C HIS A 539 -8.77 8.00 30.05
N LEU A 540 -9.39 8.22 28.89
CA LEU A 540 -10.39 7.34 28.34
C LEU A 540 -9.80 5.95 28.04
N ASN A 541 -10.64 4.94 28.17
CA ASN A 541 -10.38 3.63 27.60
C ASN A 541 -11.00 3.52 26.21
N ILE A 542 -10.92 2.34 25.60
CA ILE A 542 -11.39 2.09 24.24
C ILE A 542 -12.89 2.38 24.03
N ILE A 543 -13.74 2.25 25.06
CA ILE A 543 -15.18 2.52 24.95
C ILE A 543 -15.42 4.03 24.90
N GLY A 544 -14.84 4.77 25.85
CA GLY A 544 -14.91 6.22 25.87
C GLY A 544 -14.34 6.85 24.60
N ALA A 545 -13.20 6.34 24.14
CA ALA A 545 -12.57 6.77 22.91
C ALA A 545 -13.47 6.58 21.68
N TYR A 546 -14.24 5.47 21.63
CA TYR A 546 -15.18 5.22 20.54
C TYR A 546 -16.27 6.29 20.50
N LYS A 547 -16.90 6.59 21.63
CA LYS A 547 -17.98 7.59 21.74
C LYS A 547 -17.52 8.98 21.28
N ILE A 548 -16.34 9.40 21.72
CA ILE A 548 -15.75 10.69 21.30
C ILE A 548 -15.40 10.69 19.81
N THR A 549 -14.74 9.62 19.33
CA THR A 549 -14.34 9.49 17.93
C THR A 549 -15.54 9.44 16.98
N ASP A 550 -16.60 8.73 17.37
CA ASP A 550 -17.82 8.56 16.58
C ASP A 550 -18.49 9.92 16.33
N TYR A 551 -18.67 10.71 17.39
CA TYR A 551 -19.20 12.06 17.32
C TYR A 551 -18.30 12.99 16.50
N LEU A 552 -16.99 12.98 16.78
CA LEU A 552 -16.05 13.86 16.11
C LEU A 552 -15.94 13.55 14.61
N SER A 553 -16.13 12.30 14.20
CA SER A 553 -16.16 11.90 12.80
C SER A 553 -17.30 12.58 12.04
N ASP A 554 -18.50 12.63 12.63
CA ASP A 554 -19.64 13.35 12.04
C ASP A 554 -19.42 14.87 12.05
N TYR A 555 -18.95 15.40 13.18
CA TYR A 555 -18.70 16.83 13.33
C TYR A 555 -17.69 17.33 12.29
N LEU A 556 -16.58 16.61 12.11
CA LEU A 556 -15.53 16.98 11.16
C LEU A 556 -16.02 16.89 9.71
N ALA A 557 -16.77 15.84 9.36
CA ALA A 557 -17.37 15.71 8.03
C ALA A 557 -18.30 16.89 7.70
N ASN A 558 -19.18 17.24 8.64
CA ASN A 558 -20.25 18.21 8.42
C ASN A 558 -19.76 19.66 8.48
N ASN A 559 -18.79 19.98 9.34
CA ASN A 559 -18.39 21.38 9.58
C ASN A 559 -17.13 21.81 8.80
N PHE A 560 -16.34 20.86 8.28
CA PHE A 560 -15.09 21.17 7.56
C PHE A 560 -15.03 20.63 6.13
N GLY A 561 -16.15 20.12 5.60
CA GLY A 561 -16.24 19.66 4.21
C GLY A 561 -15.27 18.53 3.87
N LEU A 562 -15.00 17.65 4.84
CA LEU A 562 -14.09 16.52 4.63
C LEU A 562 -14.77 15.45 3.76
N GLN A 563 -14.06 15.00 2.74
CA GLN A 563 -14.57 14.03 1.77
C GLN A 563 -14.23 12.61 2.20
N ASN A 564 -15.03 11.65 1.77
CA ASN A 564 -14.69 10.24 1.92
C ASN A 564 -13.57 9.85 0.95
N ARG A 565 -12.39 9.54 1.47
CA ARG A 565 -11.18 9.26 0.67
C ARG A 565 -10.90 7.78 0.43
N LYS A 566 -11.87 6.89 0.69
CA LYS A 566 -11.71 5.43 0.51
C LYS A 566 -11.47 4.98 -0.95
N SER A 567 -11.70 5.86 -1.92
CA SER A 567 -11.40 5.61 -3.34
C SER A 567 -9.99 6.05 -3.76
N GLU A 568 -9.23 6.69 -2.88
CA GLU A 568 -7.94 7.27 -3.23
C GLU A 568 -6.77 6.28 -3.18
N VAL A 569 -5.63 6.68 -3.75
CA VAL A 569 -4.43 5.85 -3.91
C VAL A 569 -3.91 5.30 -2.57
N PHE A 570 -3.96 6.09 -1.49
CA PHE A 570 -3.52 5.62 -0.18
C PHE A 570 -4.57 4.76 0.54
N ALA A 571 -5.81 4.66 0.04
CA ALA A 571 -6.87 3.92 0.72
C ALA A 571 -6.50 2.44 0.96
N HIS A 572 -5.62 1.87 0.12
CA HIS A 572 -5.07 0.54 0.33
C HIS A 572 -4.23 0.45 1.61
N GLN A 573 -3.31 1.40 1.82
CA GLN A 573 -2.50 1.49 3.05
C GLN A 573 -3.40 1.60 4.29
N TRP A 574 -4.48 2.37 4.20
CA TRP A 574 -5.44 2.53 5.28
C TRP A 574 -6.31 1.29 5.52
N THR A 575 -6.68 0.58 4.46
CA THR A 575 -7.40 -0.70 4.55
C THR A 575 -6.52 -1.77 5.22
N LEU A 576 -5.24 -1.87 4.85
CA LEU A 576 -4.29 -2.76 5.52
C LEU A 576 -4.10 -2.38 6.99
N SER A 577 -3.99 -1.08 7.28
CA SER A 577 -3.88 -0.56 8.66
C SER A 577 -5.13 -0.94 9.47
N MET A 578 -6.32 -0.84 8.87
CA MET A 578 -7.59 -1.25 9.48
C MET A 578 -7.63 -2.73 9.82
N THR A 579 -7.27 -3.61 8.88
CA THR A 579 -7.24 -5.06 9.13
C THR A 579 -6.28 -5.40 10.28
N ARG A 580 -5.08 -4.80 10.28
CA ARG A 580 -4.08 -5.00 11.34
C ARG A 580 -4.55 -4.44 12.67
N PHE A 581 -5.18 -3.27 12.67
CA PHE A 581 -5.79 -2.66 13.85
C PHE A 581 -6.89 -3.56 14.44
N GLN A 582 -7.81 -4.08 13.61
CA GLN A 582 -8.87 -5.00 14.05
C GLN A 582 -8.31 -6.30 14.63
N ASN A 583 -7.26 -6.86 14.03
CA ASN A 583 -6.58 -8.04 14.57
C ASN A 583 -5.91 -7.74 15.92
N ALA A 584 -5.20 -6.61 16.01
CA ALA A 584 -4.61 -6.15 17.27
C ALA A 584 -5.66 -5.92 18.35
N LEU A 585 -6.84 -5.41 17.97
CA LEU A 585 -7.95 -5.26 18.89
C LEU A 585 -8.40 -6.60 19.47
N LYS A 586 -8.68 -7.58 18.59
CA LYS A 586 -9.10 -8.92 19.03
C LYS A 586 -8.03 -9.61 19.89
N SER A 587 -6.76 -9.55 19.47
CA SER A 587 -5.66 -10.16 20.21
C SER A 587 -5.45 -9.50 21.58
N GLY A 588 -5.50 -8.16 21.65
CA GLY A 588 -5.40 -7.43 22.91
C GLY A 588 -6.57 -7.69 23.87
N ALA A 589 -7.78 -7.87 23.32
CA ALA A 589 -8.95 -8.25 24.12
C ALA A 589 -8.80 -9.63 24.78
N THR A 590 -8.14 -10.57 24.11
CA THR A 590 -7.96 -11.95 24.62
C THR A 590 -6.88 -12.10 25.69
N THR A 591 -6.16 -11.04 26.05
CA THR A 591 -5.08 -11.14 27.06
C THR A 591 -5.58 -11.24 28.49
N SER A 592 -6.83 -10.87 28.78
CA SER A 592 -7.47 -11.06 30.08
C SER A 592 -8.99 -11.10 29.98
N THR A 593 -9.66 -11.73 30.94
CA THR A 593 -11.13 -11.73 31.03
C THR A 593 -11.70 -10.32 31.18
N ALA A 594 -10.98 -9.43 31.86
CA ALA A 594 -11.37 -8.03 32.00
C ALA A 594 -11.31 -7.29 30.65
N HIS A 595 -10.25 -7.46 29.87
CA HIS A 595 -10.13 -6.87 28.54
C HIS A 595 -11.20 -7.38 27.58
N LEU A 596 -11.48 -8.69 27.61
CA LEU A 596 -12.53 -9.29 26.79
C LEU A 596 -13.91 -8.72 27.15
N ARG A 597 -14.17 -8.47 28.44
CA ARG A 597 -15.40 -7.80 28.90
C ARG A 597 -15.50 -6.38 28.36
N THR A 598 -14.43 -5.58 28.47
CA THR A 598 -14.39 -4.21 27.90
C THR A 598 -14.62 -4.24 26.38
N TYR A 599 -13.97 -5.16 25.67
CA TYR A 599 -14.14 -5.32 24.22
C TYR A 599 -15.56 -5.73 23.83
N ASN A 600 -16.18 -6.66 24.55
CA ASN A 600 -17.57 -7.04 24.30
C ASN A 600 -18.55 -5.89 24.57
N ASN A 601 -18.27 -5.06 25.58
CA ASN A 601 -19.05 -3.86 25.85
C ASN A 601 -18.87 -2.82 24.74
N LEU A 602 -17.64 -2.61 24.25
CA LEU A 602 -17.38 -1.80 23.06
C LEU A 602 -18.23 -2.28 21.88
N LEU A 603 -18.23 -3.58 21.58
CA LEU A 603 -19.02 -4.13 20.47
C LEU A 603 -20.52 -3.90 20.63
N LYS A 604 -21.04 -3.88 21.86
CA LYS A 604 -22.45 -3.52 22.13
C LYS A 604 -22.71 -2.03 21.85
N VAL A 605 -21.82 -1.15 22.31
CA VAL A 605 -21.92 0.30 22.04
C VAL A 605 -21.88 0.57 20.53
N MET A 606 -20.98 -0.08 19.79
CA MET A 606 -20.86 0.06 18.33
C MET A 606 -22.08 -0.46 17.54
N LYS A 607 -22.93 -1.30 18.13
CA LYS A 607 -24.14 -1.85 17.48
C LYS A 607 -25.41 -1.06 17.78
N ASN A 608 -25.43 -0.33 18.88
CA ASN A 608 -26.61 0.38 19.39
C ASN A 608 -26.66 1.86 18.95
N GLN A 609 -25.78 2.26 18.02
CA GLN A 609 -25.69 3.58 17.38
C GLN A 609 -25.71 3.37 15.87
#